data_AF-A0A822ZY23-F1
#
_entry.id   AF-A0A822ZY23-F1
#
_cell.length_a   1.000
_cell.length_b   1.000
_cell.length_c   1.000
_cell.angle_alpha   90.00
_cell.angle_beta   90.00
_cell.angle_gamma   90.00
#
_symmetry.space_group_name_H-M   'P 1'
#
loop_
_entity.id
_entity.type
_entity.pdbx_description
1 polymer ?
#
loop_
_entity_poly.entity_id
_entity_poly.type
_entity_poly.pdbx_seq_one_letter_code
_entity_poly.pdbx_strand_id
1 'polypeptide(L)'
;MAAAEKKWLLALFSAAFVSFLFLLSAISSFSGSPPFSLYSPFASSVRYGASYPPAFSYYISGGRGHKDRILRLLLAVYHPRNRYLLHLGTDASYRERRQLAVAVRAVPAIQAFGNVDVLGKPDAATYMGSSNVAATLRAAAILLKVDSGWDWFITLSVADYPLLTQDDLFHVFSTVRRDLNFIDHTSDLGWKEYQRVQPIVVDPGIYLARRGNKIFHASEKRPTPETFRFFTGMCYLTFALNICEVYRLKKL
;
A
#
# COMPACT_ATOMS: atom_id res chain seq x y z
N MET A 1 72.88 -11.38 -6.13
CA MET A 1 71.91 -10.67 -5.26
C MET A 1 70.51 -10.51 -5.86
N ALA A 2 70.30 -10.59 -7.19
CA ALA A 2 68.99 -10.37 -7.83
C ALA A 2 67.92 -11.48 -7.65
N ALA A 3 68.29 -12.68 -7.19
CA ALA A 3 67.32 -13.79 -7.00
C ALA A 3 66.55 -13.71 -5.67
N ALA A 4 67.12 -13.04 -4.66
CA ALA A 4 66.48 -12.89 -3.36
C ALA A 4 65.35 -11.85 -3.42
N GLU A 5 65.56 -10.72 -4.11
CA GLU A 5 64.59 -9.62 -4.23
C GLU A 5 63.28 -10.06 -4.91
N LYS A 6 63.35 -10.94 -5.92
CA LYS A 6 62.16 -11.48 -6.60
C LYS A 6 61.29 -12.34 -5.68
N LYS A 7 61.89 -13.04 -4.71
CA LYS A 7 61.16 -13.89 -3.76
C LYS A 7 60.38 -13.07 -2.73
N TRP A 8 60.96 -11.96 -2.27
CA TRP A 8 60.28 -11.03 -1.36
C TRP A 8 59.13 -10.30 -2.03
N LEU A 9 59.27 -9.94 -3.31
CA LEU A 9 58.18 -9.37 -4.08
C LEU A 9 57.00 -10.35 -4.24
N LEU A 10 57.25 -11.61 -4.56
CA LEU A 10 56.19 -12.62 -4.67
C LEU A 10 55.48 -12.87 -3.32
N ALA A 11 56.21 -12.86 -2.21
CA ALA A 11 55.64 -12.99 -0.87
C ALA A 11 54.79 -11.77 -0.46
N LEU A 12 55.20 -10.56 -0.84
CA LEU A 12 54.41 -9.34 -0.62
C LEU A 12 53.12 -9.34 -1.43
N PHE A 13 53.19 -9.74 -2.71
CA PHE A 13 52.01 -9.85 -3.57
C PHE A 13 51.03 -10.92 -3.07
N SER A 14 51.53 -12.07 -2.61
CA SER A 14 50.66 -13.13 -2.08
C SER A 14 50.00 -12.71 -0.76
N ALA A 15 50.72 -12.05 0.15
CA ALA A 15 50.15 -11.53 1.38
C ALA A 15 49.09 -10.44 1.13
N ALA A 16 49.35 -9.53 0.19
CA ALA A 16 48.38 -8.50 -0.20
C ALA A 16 47.13 -9.10 -0.84
N PHE A 17 47.29 -10.11 -1.70
CA PHE A 17 46.17 -10.81 -2.33
C PHE A 17 45.30 -11.55 -1.31
N VAL A 18 45.91 -12.25 -0.35
CA VAL A 18 45.17 -12.93 0.74
C VAL A 18 44.44 -11.90 1.62
N SER A 19 45.09 -10.79 1.97
CA SER A 19 44.44 -9.72 2.75
C SER A 19 43.27 -9.08 1.99
N PHE A 20 43.39 -8.89 0.68
CA PHE A 20 42.31 -8.41 -0.17
C PHE A 20 41.13 -9.39 -0.25
N LEU A 21 41.39 -10.70 -0.30
CA LEU A 21 40.34 -11.72 -0.23
C LEU A 21 39.60 -11.74 1.11
N PHE A 22 40.32 -11.55 2.23
CA PHE A 22 39.69 -11.38 3.55
C PHE A 22 38.87 -10.09 3.65
N LEU A 23 39.31 -9.02 3.01
CA LEU A 23 38.55 -7.78 2.94
C LEU A 23 37.26 -7.94 2.13
N LEU A 24 37.32 -8.65 0.99
CA LEU A 24 36.14 -9.00 0.20
C LEU A 24 35.16 -9.91 0.97
N SER A 25 35.67 -10.88 1.75
CA SER A 25 34.82 -11.74 2.57
C SER A 25 34.16 -10.99 3.73
N ALA A 26 34.86 -10.02 4.33
CA ALA A 26 34.30 -9.14 5.36
C ALA A 26 33.22 -8.20 4.79
N ILE A 27 33.44 -7.62 3.61
CA ILE A 27 32.45 -6.74 2.95
C ILE A 27 31.22 -7.52 2.48
N SER A 28 31.40 -8.76 2.02
CA SER A 28 30.29 -9.66 1.68
C SER A 28 29.57 -10.20 2.92
N SER A 29 30.24 -10.30 4.07
CA SER A 29 29.60 -10.60 5.36
C SER A 29 28.80 -9.41 5.91
N PHE A 30 29.23 -8.16 5.63
CA PHE A 30 28.49 -6.95 6.02
C PHE A 30 27.37 -6.58 5.04
N SER A 31 27.49 -6.99 3.77
CA SER A 31 26.44 -6.91 2.73
C SER A 31 25.57 -8.17 2.67
N GLY A 32 25.92 -9.17 3.49
CA GLY A 32 25.23 -10.43 3.66
C GLY A 32 23.93 -10.21 4.42
N SER A 33 22.90 -9.83 3.69
CA SER A 33 21.55 -10.29 4.02
C SER A 33 21.67 -11.79 4.31
N PRO A 34 21.12 -12.34 5.40
CA PRO A 34 21.18 -13.77 5.63
C PRO A 34 20.71 -14.47 4.35
N PRO A 35 21.40 -15.54 3.90
CA PRO A 35 21.00 -16.25 2.70
C PRO A 35 19.54 -16.58 2.91
N PHE A 36 18.71 -16.12 1.96
CA PHE A 36 17.28 -16.36 1.89
C PHE A 36 17.03 -17.73 2.51
N SER A 37 16.49 -17.72 3.72
CA SER A 37 16.14 -18.97 4.36
C SER A 37 15.29 -19.72 3.34
N LEU A 38 15.64 -20.97 3.09
CA LEU A 38 14.71 -21.98 2.61
C LEU A 38 13.60 -22.16 3.68
N TYR A 39 12.93 -21.08 4.06
CA TYR A 39 11.52 -21.16 4.34
C TYR A 39 10.94 -21.48 2.98
N SER A 40 10.70 -22.78 2.78
CA SER A 40 9.52 -23.18 2.02
C SER A 40 8.43 -22.19 2.44
N PRO A 41 7.93 -21.30 1.54
CA PRO A 41 6.71 -20.62 1.89
C PRO A 41 5.79 -21.79 2.24
N PHE A 42 5.20 -21.80 3.42
CA PHE A 42 3.98 -22.57 3.56
C PHE A 42 3.17 -22.10 2.36
N ALA A 43 3.07 -22.95 1.33
CA ALA A 43 2.28 -22.67 0.15
C ALA A 43 0.93 -22.36 0.79
N SER A 44 0.56 -21.07 0.80
CA SER A 44 -0.51 -20.60 1.64
C SER A 44 -1.70 -21.45 1.23
N SER A 45 -2.12 -22.35 2.12
CA SER A 45 -3.22 -23.29 1.87
C SER A 45 -4.55 -22.55 1.68
N VAL A 46 -4.49 -21.22 1.73
CA VAL A 46 -5.52 -20.30 1.34
C VAL A 46 -5.91 -20.54 -0.11
N ARG A 47 -7.08 -21.12 -0.27
CA ARG A 47 -7.74 -21.26 -1.56
C ARG A 47 -8.74 -20.13 -1.74
N TYR A 48 -8.81 -19.63 -2.97
CA TYR A 48 -9.72 -18.58 -3.41
C TYR A 48 -10.78 -19.15 -4.36
N GLY A 49 -11.83 -18.38 -4.62
CA GLY A 49 -12.94 -18.74 -5.51
C GLY A 49 -14.27 -18.92 -4.79
N ALA A 50 -15.32 -19.17 -5.57
CA ALA A 50 -16.71 -19.15 -5.13
C ALA A 50 -17.04 -20.18 -4.04
N SER A 51 -16.35 -21.32 -4.03
CA SER A 51 -16.55 -22.42 -3.06
C SER A 51 -15.80 -22.22 -1.73
N TYR A 52 -15.00 -21.17 -1.60
CA TYR A 52 -14.25 -20.84 -0.39
C TYR A 52 -14.81 -19.57 0.24
N PRO A 53 -14.48 -19.23 1.50
CA PRO A 53 -14.89 -17.95 2.09
C PRO A 53 -14.45 -16.74 1.23
N PRO A 54 -14.96 -15.53 1.50
CA PRO A 54 -14.60 -14.33 0.76
C PRO A 54 -13.34 -13.62 1.27
N ALA A 55 -12.55 -13.02 0.38
CA ALA A 55 -11.24 -12.43 0.70
C ALA A 55 -11.28 -10.93 0.51
N PHE A 56 -10.61 -10.21 1.40
CA PHE A 56 -10.58 -8.76 1.38
C PHE A 56 -9.17 -8.27 1.04
N SER A 57 -9.12 -7.20 0.24
CA SER A 57 -7.93 -6.39 0.09
C SER A 57 -8.11 -5.07 0.83
N TYR A 58 -7.25 -4.81 1.81
CA TYR A 58 -7.30 -3.60 2.62
C TYR A 58 -6.23 -2.61 2.18
N TYR A 59 -6.65 -1.40 1.88
CA TYR A 59 -5.76 -0.25 1.78
C TYR A 59 -5.84 0.56 3.07
N ILE A 60 -4.79 0.54 3.87
CA ILE A 60 -4.73 1.26 5.15
C ILE A 60 -3.81 2.47 4.98
N SER A 61 -4.40 3.67 5.04
CA SER A 61 -3.69 4.93 4.83
C SER A 61 -3.53 5.76 6.10
N GLY A 62 -2.40 6.46 6.18
CA GLY A 62 -2.09 7.40 7.25
C GLY A 62 -1.05 8.43 6.81
N GLY A 63 -0.66 9.29 7.74
CA GLY A 63 0.25 10.40 7.50
C GLY A 63 1.37 10.45 8.53
N ARG A 64 1.91 11.63 8.77
CA ARG A 64 2.99 11.85 9.73
C ARG A 64 2.61 11.42 11.14
N GLY A 65 3.47 10.62 11.78
CA GLY A 65 3.29 10.17 13.16
C GLY A 65 2.23 9.07 13.33
N HIS A 66 1.76 8.48 12.23
CA HIS A 66 0.67 7.51 12.23
C HIS A 66 1.12 6.06 12.07
N LYS A 67 2.44 5.76 12.01
CA LYS A 67 2.94 4.38 11.87
C LYS A 67 2.36 3.39 12.88
N ASP A 68 2.26 3.78 14.16
CA ASP A 68 1.84 2.87 15.23
C ASP A 68 0.31 2.68 15.20
N ARG A 69 -0.44 3.69 14.74
CA ARG A 69 -1.89 3.58 14.50
C ARG A 69 -2.19 2.65 13.32
N ILE A 70 -1.43 2.77 12.23
CA ILE A 70 -1.53 1.84 11.09
C ILE A 70 -1.24 0.42 11.56
N LEU A 71 -0.15 0.21 12.31
CA LEU A 71 0.20 -1.13 12.81
C LEU A 71 -0.90 -1.70 13.70
N ARG A 72 -1.41 -0.90 14.64
CA ARG A 72 -2.53 -1.31 15.51
C ARG A 72 -3.76 -1.70 14.71
N LEU A 73 -4.15 -0.86 13.73
CA LEU A 73 -5.32 -1.12 12.90
C LEU A 73 -5.13 -2.39 12.06
N LEU A 74 -3.97 -2.54 11.40
CA LEU A 74 -3.63 -3.74 10.67
C LEU A 74 -3.80 -5.00 11.53
N LEU A 75 -3.24 -5.00 12.74
CA LEU A 75 -3.34 -6.14 13.65
C LEU A 75 -4.80 -6.45 14.05
N ALA A 76 -5.65 -5.43 14.18
CA ALA A 76 -7.06 -5.61 14.50
C ALA A 76 -7.88 -6.22 13.34
N VAL A 77 -7.48 -5.97 12.09
CA VAL A 77 -8.14 -6.50 10.89
C VAL A 77 -7.37 -7.63 10.22
N TYR A 78 -6.28 -8.11 10.81
CA TYR A 78 -5.39 -9.07 10.18
C TYR A 78 -6.02 -10.45 10.09
N HIS A 79 -5.96 -11.03 8.90
CA HIS A 79 -6.30 -12.42 8.65
C HIS A 79 -5.44 -12.96 7.50
N PRO A 80 -4.93 -14.21 7.58
CA PRO A 80 -4.05 -14.80 6.55
C PRO A 80 -4.60 -14.82 5.13
N ARG A 81 -5.93 -14.79 4.99
CA ARG A 81 -6.64 -14.88 3.70
C ARG A 81 -6.76 -13.55 2.94
N ASN A 82 -6.50 -12.44 3.64
CA ASN A 82 -6.67 -11.10 3.10
C ASN A 82 -5.33 -10.57 2.60
N ARG A 83 -5.38 -9.55 1.74
CA ARG A 83 -4.20 -8.81 1.27
C ARG A 83 -4.21 -7.40 1.86
N TYR A 84 -3.05 -6.89 2.26
CA TYR A 84 -2.95 -5.58 2.89
C TYR A 84 -1.91 -4.72 2.19
N LEU A 85 -2.27 -3.48 1.89
CA LEU A 85 -1.35 -2.45 1.42
C LEU A 85 -1.38 -1.26 2.38
N LEU A 86 -0.26 -1.03 3.06
CA LEU A 86 -0.09 0.06 4.02
C LEU A 86 0.54 1.26 3.33
N HIS A 87 0.00 2.44 3.57
CA HIS A 87 0.51 3.69 2.98
C HIS A 87 0.64 4.78 4.04
N LEU A 88 1.85 5.30 4.16
CA LEU A 88 2.13 6.55 4.85
C LEU A 88 2.40 7.62 3.81
N GLY A 89 1.60 8.69 3.84
CA GLY A 89 1.66 9.82 2.91
C GLY A 89 3.02 10.51 2.81
N THR A 90 3.16 11.40 1.83
CA THR A 90 4.39 12.19 1.60
C THR A 90 4.79 13.07 2.77
N ASP A 91 3.87 13.35 3.69
CA ASP A 91 4.06 14.08 4.94
C ASP A 91 4.81 13.27 6.02
N ALA A 92 4.77 11.93 5.94
CA ALA A 92 5.56 11.04 6.80
C ALA A 92 7.03 10.98 6.36
N SER A 93 7.93 10.76 7.32
CA SER A 93 9.36 10.66 7.04
C SER A 93 9.75 9.30 6.42
N TYR A 94 10.87 9.25 5.68
CA TYR A 94 11.41 7.99 5.19
C TYR A 94 11.73 7.02 6.34
N ARG A 95 12.27 7.53 7.45
CA ARG A 95 12.57 6.74 8.65
C ARG A 95 11.30 6.10 9.22
N GLU A 96 10.20 6.83 9.29
CA GLU A 96 8.92 6.35 9.79
C GLU A 96 8.36 5.22 8.91
N ARG A 97 8.39 5.39 7.57
CA ARG A 97 8.02 4.34 6.62
C ARG A 97 8.86 3.07 6.78
N ARG A 98 10.18 3.23 6.93
CA ARG A 98 11.09 2.10 7.15
C ARG A 98 10.79 1.39 8.48
N GLN A 99 10.52 2.15 9.54
CA GLN A 99 10.15 1.59 10.84
C GLN A 99 8.83 0.81 10.78
N LEU A 100 7.83 1.31 10.05
CA LEU A 100 6.58 0.58 9.82
C LEU A 100 6.85 -0.76 9.11
N ALA A 101 7.65 -0.75 8.03
CA ALA A 101 8.00 -1.97 7.30
C ALA A 101 8.75 -3.00 8.17
N VAL A 102 9.65 -2.54 9.05
CA VAL A 102 10.34 -3.41 10.02
C VAL A 102 9.36 -3.98 11.04
N ALA A 103 8.47 -3.16 11.59
CA ALA A 103 7.49 -3.59 12.59
C ALA A 103 6.50 -4.62 12.03
N VAL A 104 6.04 -4.43 10.79
CA VAL A 104 5.17 -5.39 10.08
C VAL A 104 5.86 -6.73 9.89
N ARG A 105 7.13 -6.74 9.48
CA ARG A 105 7.92 -7.97 9.30
C ARG A 105 8.26 -8.68 10.61
N ALA A 106 8.21 -7.99 11.74
CA ALA A 106 8.46 -8.58 13.05
C ALA A 106 7.26 -9.41 13.57
N VAL A 107 6.09 -9.31 12.94
CA VAL A 107 4.90 -10.10 13.32
C VAL A 107 5.00 -11.49 12.67
N PRO A 108 5.08 -12.59 13.46
CA PRO A 108 5.33 -13.93 12.92
C PRO A 108 4.30 -14.38 11.89
N ALA A 109 3.01 -14.10 12.12
CA ALA A 109 1.95 -14.45 11.19
C ALA A 109 2.11 -13.73 9.85
N ILE A 110 2.40 -12.42 9.87
CA ILE A 110 2.62 -11.64 8.64
C ILE A 110 3.86 -12.15 7.90
N GLN A 111 4.93 -12.48 8.63
CA GLN A 111 6.15 -13.04 8.05
C GLN A 111 5.88 -14.39 7.38
N ALA A 112 5.05 -15.25 7.99
CA ALA A 112 4.72 -16.57 7.47
C ALA A 112 3.84 -16.52 6.22
N PHE A 113 2.84 -15.62 6.17
CA PHE A 113 1.89 -15.53 5.07
C PHE A 113 2.28 -14.54 3.96
N GLY A 114 3.16 -13.58 4.24
CA GLY A 114 3.66 -12.63 3.24
C GLY A 114 2.56 -11.79 2.56
N ASN A 115 1.47 -11.53 3.27
CA ASN A 115 0.24 -10.93 2.74
C ASN A 115 0.09 -9.41 3.04
N VAL A 116 1.14 -8.77 3.55
CA VAL A 116 1.17 -7.34 3.89
C VAL A 116 2.34 -6.64 3.20
N ASP A 117 2.03 -5.61 2.43
CA ASP A 117 3.01 -4.74 1.77
C ASP A 117 2.97 -3.32 2.32
N VAL A 118 4.13 -2.66 2.39
CA VAL A 118 4.24 -1.23 2.72
C VAL A 118 4.64 -0.47 1.47
N LEU A 119 3.87 0.55 1.10
CA LEU A 119 4.09 1.32 -0.11
C LEU A 119 5.41 2.11 -0.02
N GLY A 120 6.38 1.77 -0.88
CA GLY A 120 7.71 2.39 -0.86
C GLY A 120 7.73 3.83 -1.36
N LYS A 121 7.08 4.10 -2.51
CA LYS A 121 6.96 5.46 -3.07
C LYS A 121 5.61 6.06 -2.64
N PRO A 122 5.60 6.96 -1.64
CA PRO A 122 4.36 7.49 -1.08
C PRO A 122 3.66 8.43 -2.05
N ASP A 123 2.34 8.36 -2.06
CA ASP A 123 1.48 9.38 -2.67
C ASP A 123 1.13 10.49 -1.68
N ALA A 124 0.80 11.66 -2.22
CA ALA A 124 0.18 12.72 -1.43
C ALA A 124 -1.25 12.31 -1.06
N ALA A 125 -1.67 12.69 0.14
CA ALA A 125 -3.03 12.47 0.64
C ALA A 125 -3.56 13.81 1.18
N THR A 126 -3.76 14.77 0.28
CA THR A 126 -4.27 16.10 0.64
C THR A 126 -5.75 16.00 1.04
N TYR A 127 -6.10 16.53 2.19
CA TYR A 127 -7.50 16.60 2.63
C TYR A 127 -8.32 17.42 1.62
N MET A 128 -9.47 16.86 1.19
CA MET A 128 -10.33 17.42 0.12
C MET A 128 -9.66 17.57 -1.26
N GLY A 129 -8.45 17.04 -1.43
CA GLY A 129 -7.72 17.03 -2.69
C GLY A 129 -7.98 15.79 -3.53
N SER A 130 -7.79 15.91 -4.85
CA SER A 130 -7.87 14.79 -5.78
C SER A 130 -6.73 13.79 -5.62
N SER A 131 -5.63 14.15 -4.95
CA SER A 131 -4.51 13.27 -4.61
C SER A 131 -4.94 12.08 -3.75
N ASN A 132 -5.91 12.25 -2.84
CA ASN A 132 -6.41 11.13 -2.02
C ASN A 132 -7.10 10.06 -2.89
N VAL A 133 -7.89 10.49 -3.88
CA VAL A 133 -8.51 9.60 -4.87
C VAL A 133 -7.44 8.95 -5.75
N ALA A 134 -6.44 9.72 -6.19
CA ALA A 134 -5.32 9.19 -6.98
C ALA A 134 -4.53 8.11 -6.21
N ALA A 135 -4.25 8.33 -4.92
CA ALA A 135 -3.58 7.38 -4.03
C ALA A 135 -4.41 6.10 -3.86
N THR A 136 -5.72 6.22 -3.64
CA THR A 136 -6.64 5.09 -3.53
C THR A 136 -6.70 4.26 -4.81
N LEU A 137 -6.81 4.92 -5.97
CA LEU A 137 -6.82 4.24 -7.27
C LEU A 137 -5.48 3.56 -7.56
N ARG A 138 -4.36 4.18 -7.18
CA ARG A 138 -3.04 3.57 -7.30
C ARG A 138 -2.91 2.35 -6.38
N ALA A 139 -3.43 2.41 -5.17
CA ALA A 139 -3.46 1.29 -4.23
C ALA A 139 -4.25 0.10 -4.78
N ALA A 140 -5.46 0.34 -5.29
CA ALA A 140 -6.27 -0.68 -5.97
C ALA A 140 -5.53 -1.30 -7.17
N ALA A 141 -4.88 -0.48 -8.01
CA ALA A 141 -4.11 -0.97 -9.15
C ALA A 141 -2.89 -1.82 -8.74
N ILE A 142 -2.22 -1.48 -7.64
CA ILE A 142 -1.12 -2.28 -7.09
C ILE A 142 -1.66 -3.60 -6.57
N LEU A 143 -2.73 -3.59 -5.77
CA LEU A 143 -3.33 -4.81 -5.22
C LEU A 143 -3.76 -5.75 -6.34
N LEU A 144 -4.48 -5.27 -7.36
CA LEU A 144 -4.84 -6.04 -8.56
C LEU A 144 -3.65 -6.63 -9.33
N LYS A 145 -2.47 -6.01 -9.23
CA LYS A 145 -1.26 -6.50 -9.91
C LYS A 145 -0.53 -7.54 -9.08
N VAL A 146 -0.56 -7.41 -7.76
CA VAL A 146 0.15 -8.30 -6.83
C VAL A 146 -0.67 -9.55 -6.52
N ASP A 147 -1.98 -9.41 -6.39
CA ASP A 147 -2.90 -10.49 -6.06
C ASP A 147 -4.28 -10.23 -6.68
N SER A 148 -4.90 -11.26 -7.25
CA SER A 148 -6.26 -11.20 -7.82
C SER A 148 -7.22 -12.16 -7.12
N GLY A 149 -6.80 -12.82 -6.04
CA GLY A 149 -7.62 -13.77 -5.29
C GLY A 149 -8.64 -13.13 -4.32
N TRP A 150 -8.60 -11.81 -4.13
CA TRP A 150 -9.52 -11.11 -3.25
C TRP A 150 -10.81 -10.69 -3.96
N ASP A 151 -11.92 -10.66 -3.23
CA ASP A 151 -13.25 -10.38 -3.77
C ASP A 151 -13.67 -8.91 -3.58
N TRP A 152 -13.25 -8.28 -2.48
CA TRP A 152 -13.57 -6.89 -2.16
C TRP A 152 -12.34 -6.06 -1.78
N PHE A 153 -12.32 -4.81 -2.21
CA PHE A 153 -11.35 -3.78 -1.86
C PHE A 153 -11.96 -2.81 -0.84
N ILE A 154 -11.33 -2.70 0.32
CA ILE A 154 -11.77 -1.88 1.45
C ILE A 154 -10.71 -0.82 1.75
N THR A 155 -11.12 0.44 1.79
CA THR A 155 -10.26 1.56 2.19
C THR A 155 -10.44 1.88 3.66
N LEU A 156 -9.35 1.94 4.42
CA LEU A 156 -9.34 2.36 5.82
C LEU A 156 -8.31 3.48 6.02
N SER A 157 -8.63 4.37 6.94
CA SER A 157 -7.74 5.39 7.47
C SER A 157 -7.37 5.08 8.92
N VAL A 158 -6.36 5.75 9.46
CA VAL A 158 -5.99 5.63 10.88
C VAL A 158 -7.02 6.16 11.89
N ALA A 159 -8.11 6.76 11.41
CA ALA A 159 -9.25 7.15 12.24
C ALA A 159 -10.26 6.01 12.40
N ASP A 160 -10.17 4.96 11.60
CA ASP A 160 -11.13 3.87 11.56
C ASP A 160 -10.72 2.72 12.50
N TYR A 161 -11.70 1.96 12.96
CA TYR A 161 -11.47 0.76 13.76
C TYR A 161 -12.59 -0.27 13.55
N PRO A 162 -12.29 -1.57 13.42
CA PRO A 162 -13.31 -2.59 13.22
C PRO A 162 -14.20 -2.72 14.47
N LEU A 163 -15.52 -2.83 14.24
CA LEU A 163 -16.51 -3.18 15.25
C LEU A 163 -16.90 -4.66 15.24
N LEU A 164 -16.51 -5.37 14.18
CA LEU A 164 -16.77 -6.80 13.98
C LEU A 164 -15.43 -7.53 13.86
N THR A 165 -15.42 -8.80 14.26
CA THR A 165 -14.26 -9.66 14.03
C THR A 165 -14.14 -10.02 12.54
N GLN A 166 -12.95 -10.47 12.12
CA GLN A 166 -12.77 -10.94 10.74
C GLN A 166 -13.62 -12.18 10.44
N ASP A 167 -13.81 -13.07 11.42
CA ASP A 167 -14.61 -14.28 11.26
C ASP A 167 -16.10 -13.94 11.05
N ASP A 168 -16.64 -13.00 11.82
CA ASP A 168 -18.01 -12.51 11.63
C ASP A 168 -18.17 -11.83 10.27
N LEU A 169 -17.18 -11.04 9.86
CA LEU A 169 -17.17 -10.39 8.55
C LEU A 169 -17.18 -11.43 7.42
N PHE A 170 -16.35 -12.47 7.50
CA PHE A 170 -16.37 -13.56 6.52
C PHE A 170 -17.70 -14.32 6.51
N HIS A 171 -18.27 -14.58 7.69
CA HIS A 171 -19.55 -15.26 7.80
C HIS A 171 -20.65 -14.47 7.08
N VAL A 172 -20.79 -13.17 7.37
CA VAL A 172 -21.79 -12.32 6.72
C VAL A 172 -21.55 -12.25 5.22
N PHE A 173 -20.33 -11.92 4.78
CA PHE A 173 -20.02 -11.73 3.36
C PHE A 173 -20.04 -13.05 2.57
N SER A 174 -20.00 -14.21 3.21
CA SER A 174 -20.19 -15.50 2.54
C SER A 174 -21.61 -15.66 1.97
N THR A 175 -22.58 -14.98 2.57
CA THR A 175 -23.98 -14.98 2.12
C THR A 175 -24.27 -13.92 1.05
N VAL A 176 -23.36 -12.94 0.90
CA VAL A 176 -23.54 -11.84 -0.03
C VAL A 176 -22.92 -12.17 -1.38
N ARG A 177 -23.59 -11.77 -2.46
CA ARG A 177 -23.03 -11.93 -3.80
C ARG A 177 -21.78 -11.07 -3.97
N ARG A 178 -20.73 -11.66 -4.54
CA ARG A 178 -19.40 -11.05 -4.69
C ARG A 178 -19.30 -9.96 -5.74
N ASP A 179 -20.32 -9.81 -6.57
CA ASP A 179 -20.41 -8.77 -7.60
C ASP A 179 -21.03 -7.46 -7.09
N LEU A 180 -21.44 -7.42 -5.81
CA LEU A 180 -22.05 -6.24 -5.20
C LEU A 180 -21.00 -5.29 -4.59
N ASN A 181 -21.30 -3.99 -4.69
CA ASN A 181 -20.49 -2.91 -4.12
C ASN A 181 -21.29 -2.23 -3.01
N PHE A 182 -20.60 -1.82 -1.95
CA PHE A 182 -21.22 -1.14 -0.82
C PHE A 182 -20.70 0.29 -0.76
N ILE A 183 -21.52 1.20 -1.27
CA ILE A 183 -21.21 2.62 -1.37
C ILE A 183 -22.45 3.37 -0.89
N ASP A 184 -22.30 4.10 0.21
CA ASP A 184 -23.33 5.05 0.63
C ASP A 184 -23.37 6.21 -0.37
N HIS A 185 -24.56 6.53 -0.89
CA HIS A 185 -24.71 7.57 -1.90
C HIS A 185 -26.12 8.16 -1.91
N THR A 186 -26.20 9.44 -2.28
CA THR A 186 -27.44 10.14 -2.60
C THR A 186 -27.24 10.99 -3.85
N SER A 187 -28.27 11.09 -4.69
CA SER A 187 -28.31 12.01 -5.82
C SER A 187 -28.87 13.38 -5.47
N ASP A 188 -29.35 13.57 -4.23
CA ASP A 188 -29.79 14.88 -3.76
C ASP A 188 -28.57 15.71 -3.33
N LEU A 189 -28.15 16.60 -4.23
CA LEU A 189 -26.95 17.42 -4.03
C LEU A 189 -27.26 18.66 -3.20
N GLY A 190 -28.42 19.28 -3.39
CA GLY A 190 -28.76 20.58 -2.82
C GLY A 190 -27.61 21.59 -2.94
N TRP A 191 -27.22 22.20 -1.81
CA TRP A 191 -26.11 23.16 -1.75
C TRP A 191 -24.75 22.60 -2.18
N LYS A 192 -24.56 21.27 -2.16
CA LYS A 192 -23.27 20.63 -2.48
C LYS A 192 -22.92 20.79 -3.96
N GLU A 193 -23.90 20.94 -4.85
CA GLU A 193 -23.62 21.15 -6.27
C GLU A 193 -22.79 22.42 -6.49
N TYR A 194 -23.26 23.54 -5.94
CA TYR A 194 -22.58 24.83 -6.02
C TYR A 194 -21.22 24.85 -5.29
N GLN A 195 -21.07 24.06 -4.22
CA GLN A 195 -19.86 24.07 -3.39
C GLN A 195 -18.84 22.99 -3.73
N ARG A 196 -19.22 21.91 -4.41
CA ARG A 196 -18.34 20.75 -4.65
C ARG A 196 -18.26 20.31 -6.11
N VAL A 197 -19.27 20.60 -6.92
CA VAL A 197 -19.29 20.20 -8.34
C VAL A 197 -18.79 21.33 -9.23
N GLN A 198 -19.34 22.53 -9.07
CA GLN A 198 -19.03 23.70 -9.88
C GLN A 198 -17.66 24.36 -9.61
N PRO A 199 -17.11 24.34 -8.38
CA PRO A 199 -15.80 24.93 -8.14
C PRO A 199 -14.68 24.13 -8.81
N ILE A 200 -13.69 24.84 -9.33
CA ILE A 200 -12.46 24.24 -9.86
C ILE A 200 -11.41 24.22 -8.75
N VAL A 201 -10.96 23.02 -8.40
CA VAL A 201 -9.98 22.78 -7.33
C VAL A 201 -8.67 22.32 -7.94
N VAL A 202 -7.58 22.97 -7.54
CA VAL A 202 -6.22 22.60 -7.90
C VAL A 202 -5.55 21.96 -6.69
N ASP A 203 -5.21 20.67 -6.82
CA ASP A 203 -4.47 19.94 -5.81
C ASP A 203 -2.98 19.91 -6.17
N PRO A 204 -2.13 20.67 -5.44
CA PRO A 204 -0.69 20.67 -5.69
C PRO A 204 -0.06 19.30 -5.43
N GLY A 205 -0.67 18.44 -4.61
CA GLY A 205 -0.14 17.11 -4.28
C GLY A 205 -0.01 16.16 -5.47
N ILE A 206 -0.66 16.45 -6.60
CA ILE A 206 -0.58 15.63 -7.82
C ILE A 206 0.62 16.00 -8.70
N TYR A 207 0.96 17.29 -8.81
CA TYR A 207 1.96 17.78 -9.77
C TYR A 207 3.17 18.47 -9.13
N LEU A 208 3.03 18.98 -7.91
CA LEU A 208 4.13 19.56 -7.15
C LEU A 208 4.58 18.57 -6.07
N ALA A 209 5.83 18.12 -6.15
CA ALA A 209 6.46 17.33 -5.09
C ALA A 209 6.63 18.10 -3.75
N ARG A 210 6.23 19.37 -3.70
CA ARG A 210 6.32 20.22 -2.50
C ARG A 210 5.14 19.96 -1.56
N ARG A 211 5.44 19.88 -0.26
CA ARG A 211 4.54 19.60 0.87
C ARG A 211 3.46 20.67 1.08
N GLY A 212 2.55 20.83 0.13
CA GLY A 212 1.35 21.64 0.31
C GLY A 212 0.17 20.75 0.64
N ASN A 213 -0.18 20.59 1.91
CA ASN A 213 -1.43 19.92 2.33
C ASN A 213 -2.66 20.82 2.13
N LYS A 214 -2.56 21.81 1.23
CA LYS A 214 -3.60 22.81 0.97
C LYS A 214 -3.99 22.74 -0.49
N ILE A 215 -5.28 22.59 -0.73
CA ILE A 215 -5.88 22.76 -2.04
C ILE A 215 -6.06 24.25 -2.34
N PHE A 216 -6.07 24.58 -3.62
CA PHE A 216 -6.37 25.93 -4.10
C PHE A 216 -7.68 25.91 -4.89
N HIS A 217 -8.48 26.96 -4.75
CA HIS A 217 -9.68 27.16 -5.53
C HIS A 217 -9.42 28.21 -6.60
N ALA A 218 -9.81 27.94 -7.84
CA ALA A 218 -9.79 28.96 -8.88
C ALA A 218 -10.91 29.98 -8.64
N SER A 219 -10.72 31.21 -9.13
CA SER A 219 -11.76 32.24 -9.11
C SER A 219 -12.95 31.87 -9.98
N GLU A 220 -12.68 31.22 -11.12
CA GLU A 220 -13.69 30.76 -12.07
C GLU A 220 -14.34 29.44 -11.64
N LYS A 221 -15.58 29.25 -12.08
CA LYS A 221 -16.36 28.02 -11.87
C LYS A 221 -16.71 27.40 -13.22
N ARG A 222 -17.02 26.10 -13.20
CA ARG A 222 -17.53 25.37 -14.36
C ARG A 222 -19.02 25.05 -14.19
N PRO A 223 -19.79 24.95 -15.29
CA PRO A 223 -21.15 24.43 -15.23
C PRO A 223 -21.14 22.95 -14.83
N THR A 224 -22.23 22.49 -14.22
CA THR A 224 -22.43 21.07 -13.89
C THR A 224 -22.59 20.27 -15.19
N PRO A 225 -21.78 19.22 -15.43
CA PRO A 225 -21.95 18.34 -16.58
C PRO A 225 -23.32 17.65 -16.61
N GLU A 226 -23.95 17.58 -17.78
CA GLU A 226 -25.28 16.95 -17.97
C GLU A 226 -25.20 15.49 -18.45
N THR A 227 -24.03 15.05 -18.92
CA THR A 227 -23.84 13.70 -19.49
C THR A 227 -23.91 12.57 -18.47
N PHE A 228 -23.79 12.88 -17.18
CA PHE A 228 -23.87 11.91 -16.09
C PHE A 228 -24.43 12.57 -14.84
N ARG A 229 -25.05 11.75 -13.98
CA ARG A 229 -25.59 12.21 -12.71
C ARG A 229 -24.52 12.18 -11.62
N PHE A 230 -24.43 13.24 -10.84
CA PHE A 230 -23.57 13.27 -9.66
C PHE A 230 -24.26 12.57 -8.48
N PHE A 231 -23.45 11.84 -7.74
CA PHE A 231 -23.82 11.26 -6.46
C PHE A 231 -22.83 11.76 -5.41
N THR A 232 -23.32 11.95 -4.19
CA THR A 232 -22.51 12.32 -3.02
C THR A 232 -22.73 11.30 -1.92
N GLY A 233 -21.69 10.99 -1.16
CA GLY A 233 -21.75 9.97 -0.12
C GLY A 233 -20.55 10.05 0.80
N MET A 234 -20.44 9.06 1.70
CA MET A 234 -19.29 8.93 2.57
C MET A 234 -18.05 8.48 1.79
N CYS A 235 -16.86 8.88 2.26
CA CYS A 235 -15.58 8.48 1.66
C CYS A 235 -15.19 7.03 1.96
N TYR A 236 -16.01 6.27 2.69
CA TYR A 236 -15.80 4.86 2.97
C TYR A 236 -16.27 4.02 1.79
N LEU A 237 -15.33 3.34 1.13
CA LEU A 237 -15.61 2.63 -0.10
C LEU A 237 -15.25 1.15 0.07
N THR A 238 -16.24 0.30 -0.17
CA THR A 238 -16.04 -1.14 -0.37
C THR A 238 -16.42 -1.48 -1.80
N PHE A 239 -15.41 -1.71 -2.63
CA PHE A 239 -15.58 -2.04 -4.05
C PHE A 239 -15.41 -3.53 -4.28
N ALA A 240 -16.25 -4.12 -5.12
CA ALA A 240 -16.05 -5.46 -5.66
C ALA A 240 -14.88 -5.46 -6.66
N LEU A 241 -14.15 -6.57 -6.72
CA LEU A 241 -13.02 -6.81 -7.63
C LEU A 241 -13.36 -6.43 -9.08
N ASN A 242 -14.53 -6.85 -9.58
CA ASN A 242 -14.96 -6.62 -10.96
C ASN A 242 -14.99 -5.14 -11.33
N ILE A 243 -15.41 -4.26 -10.42
CA ILE A 243 -15.40 -2.81 -10.68
C ILE A 243 -13.96 -2.29 -10.73
N CYS A 244 -13.10 -2.75 -9.82
CA CYS A 244 -11.69 -2.38 -9.85
C CYS A 244 -10.99 -2.82 -11.15
N GLU A 245 -11.34 -3.99 -11.70
CA GLU A 245 -10.83 -4.45 -13.00
C GLU A 245 -11.31 -3.58 -14.18
N VAL A 246 -12.59 -3.19 -14.20
CA VAL A 246 -13.11 -2.26 -15.22
C VAL A 246 -12.34 -0.92 -15.18
N TYR A 247 -12.02 -0.40 -14.00
CA TYR A 247 -11.20 0.81 -13.86
C TYR A 247 -9.75 0.60 -14.28
N ARG A 248 -9.20 -0.62 -14.15
CA ARG A 248 -7.86 -0.96 -14.65
C ARG A 248 -7.82 -0.97 -16.19
N LEU A 249 -8.83 -1.58 -16.83
CA LEU A 249 -8.87 -1.71 -18.29
C LEU A 249 -9.09 -0.38 -19.01
N LYS A 250 -9.77 0.59 -18.39
CA LYS A 250 -9.95 1.94 -18.99
C LYS A 250 -8.72 2.85 -18.85
N LYS A 251 -7.63 2.39 -18.23
CA LYS A 251 -6.40 3.16 -17.97
C LYS A 251 -5.18 2.65 -18.73
N LEU A 252 -5.35 1.61 -19.56
CA LEU A 252 -4.44 1.15 -20.60
C LEU A 252 -5.01 1.58 -21.96
#